data_AF-A0A2S6HBY2-F1
#
_entry.id   AF-A0A2S6HBY2-F1
#
_cell.length_a   1.000
_cell.length_b   1.000
_cell.length_c   1.000
_cell.angle_alpha   90.00
_cell.angle_beta   90.00
_cell.angle_gamma   90.00
#
_symmetry.space_group_name_H-M   'P 1'
#
loop_
_entity.id
_entity.type
_entity.pdbx_description
1 polymer ?
#
loop_
_entity_poly.entity_id
_entity_poly.type
_entity_poly.pdbx_seq_one_letter_code
_entity_poly.pdbx_strand_id
1 'polypeptide(L)'
;MKSTYIGLALAACLSIVSTPLLAEVVPAPEHPANISAPATSPTEHQEAAALHKKHAEHHKGMAVHHKSVAAEYGKAGHPELKKHHEAMAKHHEALAKEHEKAAENHEKMAKPK
;
A
#
# COMPACT_ATOMS: atom_id res chain seq x y z
N MET A 1 -8.08 -29.44 -15.64
CA MET A 1 -7.50 -28.11 -15.94
C MET A 1 -8.38 -27.01 -15.40
N LYS A 2 -7.97 -26.36 -14.31
CA LYS A 2 -8.02 -24.89 -14.08
C LYS A 2 -7.64 -24.61 -12.62
N SER A 3 -6.37 -24.28 -12.45
CA SER A 3 -5.71 -23.96 -11.19
C SER A 3 -6.36 -22.77 -10.50
N THR A 4 -7.10 -23.03 -9.42
CA THR A 4 -7.60 -22.04 -8.46
C THR A 4 -6.84 -22.24 -7.15
N TYR A 5 -5.54 -21.95 -7.17
CA TYR A 5 -4.64 -22.14 -6.01
C TYR A 5 -3.60 -21.01 -5.89
N ILE A 6 -4.01 -19.75 -6.07
CA ILE A 6 -3.13 -18.59 -5.79
C ILE A 6 -3.83 -17.57 -4.85
N GLY A 7 -4.88 -17.99 -4.12
CA GLY A 7 -5.64 -17.12 -3.22
C GLY A 7 -5.48 -17.41 -1.72
N LEU A 8 -4.68 -18.40 -1.32
CA LEU A 8 -4.68 -18.92 0.05
C LEU A 8 -3.28 -19.20 0.61
N ALA A 9 -2.38 -18.23 0.48
CA ALA A 9 -1.06 -18.32 1.11
C ALA A 9 -0.56 -16.96 1.61
N LEU A 10 -1.35 -16.28 2.45
CA LEU A 10 -0.79 -15.38 3.46
C LEU A 10 -1.33 -15.80 4.82
N ALA A 11 -0.95 -17.03 5.20
CA ALA A 11 -1.09 -17.52 6.55
C ALA A 11 -0.08 -16.77 7.45
N ALA A 12 -0.61 -16.06 8.43
CA ALA A 12 -0.06 -15.86 9.77
C ALA A 12 1.48 -15.89 9.90
N CYS A 13 2.11 -14.72 9.76
CA CYS A 13 3.27 -14.40 10.58
C CYS A 13 2.80 -13.41 11.64
N LEU A 14 2.54 -13.93 12.84
CA LEU A 14 2.39 -13.16 14.07
C LEU A 14 3.61 -12.23 14.20
N SER A 15 3.45 -10.97 13.81
CA SER A 15 4.41 -9.93 14.14
C SER A 15 4.29 -9.70 15.64
N ILE A 16 5.32 -10.11 16.37
CA ILE A 16 5.64 -9.52 17.66
C ILE A 16 5.77 -8.02 17.37
N VAL A 17 4.72 -7.25 17.67
CA VAL A 17 4.77 -5.79 17.69
C VAL A 17 5.61 -5.43 18.90
N SER A 18 6.94 -5.54 18.75
CA SER A 18 7.81 -4.60 19.44
C SER A 18 7.46 -3.26 18.83
N THR A 19 6.49 -2.55 19.39
CA THR A 19 6.33 -1.13 19.09
C THR A 19 7.45 -0.42 19.81
N PRO A 20 8.41 0.18 19.11
CA PRO A 20 9.31 1.08 19.80
C PRO A 20 8.42 2.29 20.14
N LEU A 21 8.36 2.65 21.43
CA LEU A 21 7.60 3.77 21.96
C LEU A 21 8.25 5.08 21.49
N LEU A 22 8.27 5.35 20.19
CA LEU A 22 9.08 6.41 19.59
C LEU A 22 8.19 7.51 19.04
N ALA A 23 8.15 8.59 19.81
CA ALA A 23 7.47 9.83 19.47
C ALA A 23 7.97 10.49 18.16
N GLU A 24 9.05 9.98 17.55
CA GLU A 24 9.65 10.51 16.31
C GLU A 24 9.15 9.82 15.02
N VAL A 25 8.28 8.81 15.12
CA VAL A 25 7.73 8.12 13.94
C VAL A 25 6.61 8.95 13.30
N VAL A 26 6.65 9.09 11.97
CA VAL A 26 5.54 9.66 11.20
C VAL A 26 4.34 8.73 11.33
N PRO A 27 3.15 9.16 11.77
CA PRO A 27 2.01 8.27 11.95
C PRO A 27 1.57 7.62 10.63
N ALA A 28 1.08 6.38 10.72
CA ALA A 28 0.51 5.71 9.56
C ALA A 28 -0.74 6.48 9.07
N PRO A 29 -0.87 6.76 7.76
CA PRO A 29 -2.05 7.41 7.22
C PRO A 29 -3.29 6.52 7.37
N GLU A 30 -4.47 7.16 7.38
CA GLU A 30 -5.74 6.45 7.34
C GLU A 30 -5.87 5.64 6.03
N HIS A 31 -6.51 4.48 6.13
CA HIS A 31 -6.73 3.62 4.98
C HIS A 31 -7.91 4.14 4.15
N PRO A 32 -7.77 4.28 2.82
CA PRO A 32 -8.87 4.68 1.97
C PRO A 32 -9.95 3.59 1.90
N ALA A 33 -11.13 3.97 1.42
CA ALA A 33 -12.24 3.03 1.19
C ALA A 33 -11.82 1.88 0.27
N ASN A 34 -12.34 0.68 0.50
CA ASN A 34 -11.96 -0.51 -0.28
C ASN A 34 -12.51 -0.48 -1.71
N ILE A 35 -11.80 -1.09 -2.65
CA ILE A 35 -12.28 -1.33 -4.02
C ILE A 35 -13.02 -2.67 -4.03
N SER A 36 -14.34 -2.63 -3.93
CA SER A 36 -15.15 -3.83 -3.67
C SER A 36 -15.79 -4.47 -4.91
N ALA A 37 -15.83 -3.77 -6.04
CA ALA A 37 -16.43 -4.27 -7.27
C ALA A 37 -15.70 -3.74 -8.53
N PRO A 38 -15.67 -4.52 -9.62
CA PRO A 38 -15.21 -4.03 -10.91
C PRO A 38 -16.13 -2.93 -11.44
N ALA A 39 -15.54 -1.87 -12.01
CA ALA A 39 -16.30 -0.86 -12.74
C ALA A 39 -16.80 -1.43 -14.09
N THR A 40 -18.02 -1.06 -14.47
CA THR A 40 -18.75 -1.52 -15.66
C THR A 40 -19.26 -0.39 -16.55
N SER A 41 -19.27 0.84 -16.06
CA SER A 41 -19.66 2.04 -16.81
C SER A 41 -18.56 3.11 -16.81
N PRO A 42 -18.59 4.08 -17.74
CA PRO A 42 -17.61 5.17 -17.75
C PRO A 42 -17.56 5.96 -16.43
N THR A 43 -18.71 6.25 -15.82
CA THR A 43 -18.79 6.93 -14.52
C THR A 43 -18.15 6.09 -13.41
N GLU A 44 -18.45 4.79 -13.35
CA GLU A 44 -17.81 3.88 -12.39
C GLU A 44 -16.29 3.78 -12.61
N HIS A 45 -15.83 3.86 -13.86
CA HIS A 45 -14.40 3.93 -14.15
C HIS A 45 -13.78 5.24 -13.63
N GLN A 46 -14.46 6.38 -13.71
CA GLN A 46 -13.95 7.64 -13.11
C GLN A 46 -13.85 7.53 -11.58
N GLU A 47 -14.86 6.97 -10.92
CA GLU A 47 -14.87 6.77 -9.48
C GLU A 47 -13.75 5.82 -9.04
N ALA A 48 -13.59 4.70 -9.74
CA ALA A 48 -12.50 3.77 -9.50
C ALA A 48 -11.12 4.41 -9.72
N ALA A 49 -10.95 5.25 -10.74
CA ALA A 49 -9.71 6.00 -10.93
C ALA A 49 -9.40 6.91 -9.73
N ALA A 50 -10.39 7.67 -9.26
CA ALA A 50 -10.23 8.53 -8.08
C ALA A 50 -9.89 7.71 -6.83
N LEU A 51 -10.51 6.55 -6.65
CA LEU A 51 -10.23 5.66 -5.53
C LEU A 51 -8.83 5.05 -5.59
N HIS A 52 -8.36 4.66 -6.77
CA HIS A 52 -6.98 4.22 -6.97
C HIS A 52 -5.97 5.33 -6.69
N LYS A 53 -6.24 6.59 -7.05
CA LYS A 53 -5.36 7.72 -6.68
C LYS A 53 -5.25 7.89 -5.16
N LYS A 54 -6.36 7.79 -4.42
CA LYS A 54 -6.34 7.81 -2.95
C LYS A 54 -5.50 6.68 -2.35
N HIS A 55 -5.57 5.48 -2.92
CA HIS A 55 -4.70 4.37 -2.51
C HIS A 55 -3.23 4.64 -2.84
N ALA A 56 -2.91 5.22 -4.00
CA ALA A 56 -1.54 5.58 -4.31
C ALA A 56 -0.96 6.58 -3.29
N GLU A 57 -1.75 7.59 -2.90
CA GLU A 57 -1.38 8.54 -1.84
C GLU A 57 -1.20 7.86 -0.48
N HIS A 58 -2.13 6.98 -0.10
CA HIS A 58 -2.03 6.19 1.11
C HIS A 58 -0.73 5.37 1.15
N HIS A 59 -0.42 4.64 0.07
CA HIS A 59 0.80 3.83 0.00
C HIS A 59 2.07 4.70 0.00
N LYS A 60 2.07 5.90 -0.63
CA LYS A 60 3.17 6.87 -0.47
C LYS A 60 3.35 7.30 0.99
N GLY A 61 2.26 7.59 1.69
CA GLY A 61 2.29 7.92 3.12
C GLY A 61 2.82 6.78 3.98
N MET A 62 2.38 5.54 3.72
CA MET A 62 2.90 4.34 4.40
C MET A 62 4.38 4.09 4.13
N ALA A 63 4.87 4.40 2.92
CA ALA A 63 6.30 4.32 2.63
C ALA A 63 7.11 5.32 3.48
N VAL A 64 6.60 6.55 3.67
CA VAL A 64 7.20 7.54 4.57
C VAL A 64 7.16 7.08 6.01
N HIS A 65 6.01 6.56 6.48
CA HIS A 65 5.87 5.97 7.81
C HIS A 65 6.95 4.91 8.05
N HIS A 66 7.07 3.91 7.18
CA HIS A 66 8.05 2.84 7.35
C HIS A 66 9.51 3.31 7.24
N LYS A 67 9.81 4.34 6.44
CA LYS A 67 11.15 4.96 6.46
C LYS A 67 11.46 5.61 7.81
N SER A 68 10.50 6.29 8.43
CA SER A 68 10.69 6.87 9.76
C SER A 68 10.90 5.79 10.83
N VAL A 69 10.12 4.70 10.80
CA VAL A 69 10.30 3.55 11.71
C VAL A 69 11.67 2.88 11.49
N ALA A 70 12.11 2.73 10.24
CA ALA A 70 13.43 2.18 9.94
C ALA A 70 14.58 3.05 10.49
N ALA A 71 14.46 4.38 10.38
CA ALA A 71 15.44 5.32 10.92
C ALA A 71 15.57 5.16 12.43
N GLU A 72 14.43 5.08 13.12
CA GLU A 72 14.36 4.86 14.56
C GLU A 72 14.99 3.53 15.00
N TYR A 73 14.67 2.43 14.33
CA TYR A 73 15.33 1.15 14.61
C TYR A 73 16.83 1.15 14.31
N GLY A 74 17.25 1.96 13.33
CA GLY A 74 18.65 2.23 13.07
C GLY A 74 19.34 2.90 14.26
N LYS A 75 18.73 3.94 14.83
CA LYS A 75 19.23 4.65 16.02
C LYS A 75 19.27 3.72 17.25
N ALA A 76 18.26 2.87 17.42
CA ALA A 76 18.13 1.95 18.55
C ALA A 76 19.00 0.68 18.45
N GLY A 77 19.79 0.50 17.37
CA GLY A 77 20.68 -0.65 17.23
C GLY A 77 19.99 -1.96 16.83
N HIS A 78 18.85 -1.89 16.13
CA HIS A 78 18.10 -3.05 15.65
C HIS A 78 18.18 -3.18 14.12
N PRO A 79 19.29 -3.70 13.55
CA PRO A 79 19.54 -3.69 12.11
C PRO A 79 18.55 -4.52 11.29
N GLU A 80 18.10 -5.67 11.81
CA GLU A 80 17.12 -6.51 11.10
C GLU A 80 15.74 -5.85 11.03
N LEU A 81 15.32 -5.15 12.11
CA LEU A 81 14.06 -4.40 12.11
C LEU A 81 14.14 -3.18 11.19
N LYS A 82 15.27 -2.47 11.17
CA LYS A 82 15.53 -1.41 10.18
C LYS A 82 15.37 -1.95 8.76
N LYS A 83 16.06 -3.05 8.43
CA LYS A 83 16.02 -3.66 7.08
C LYS A 83 14.61 -4.11 6.70
N HIS A 84 13.88 -4.68 7.65
CA HIS A 84 12.47 -5.07 7.46
C HIS A 84 11.61 -3.85 7.08
N HIS A 85 11.72 -2.75 7.82
CA HIS A 85 10.94 -1.54 7.53
C HIS A 85 11.39 -0.82 6.25
N GLU A 86 12.67 -0.87 5.89
CA GLU A 86 13.13 -0.41 4.57
C GLU A 86 12.52 -1.23 3.43
N ALA A 87 12.40 -2.55 3.60
CA ALA A 87 11.74 -3.43 2.64
C ALA A 87 10.24 -3.12 2.53
N MET A 88 9.56 -2.90 3.66
CA MET A 88 8.16 -2.47 3.69
C MET A 88 7.97 -1.12 2.98
N ALA A 89 8.86 -0.14 3.19
CA ALA A 89 8.78 1.14 2.49
C ALA A 89 8.87 0.97 0.97
N LYS A 90 9.80 0.15 0.47
CA LYS A 90 9.93 -0.16 -0.97
C LYS A 90 8.70 -0.88 -1.51
N HIS A 91 8.11 -1.79 -0.72
CA HIS A 91 6.88 -2.48 -1.10
C HIS A 91 5.72 -1.49 -1.26
N HIS A 92 5.54 -0.57 -0.31
CA HIS A 92 4.52 0.48 -0.41
C HIS A 92 4.78 1.45 -1.58
N GLU A 93 6.04 1.79 -1.90
CA GLU A 93 6.35 2.56 -3.12
C GLU A 93 5.95 1.82 -4.40
N ALA A 94 6.11 0.50 -4.45
CA ALA A 94 5.68 -0.31 -5.60
C ALA A 94 4.14 -0.33 -5.71
N LEU A 95 3.43 -0.55 -4.60
CA LEU A 95 1.96 -0.51 -4.57
C LEU A 95 1.42 0.85 -5.00
N ALA A 96 2.06 1.95 -4.58
CA ALA A 96 1.67 3.29 -5.02
C ALA A 96 1.70 3.42 -6.56
N LYS A 97 2.76 2.93 -7.21
CA LYS A 97 2.89 2.93 -8.68
C LYS A 97 1.86 2.02 -9.36
N GLU A 98 1.54 0.88 -8.76
CA GLU A 98 0.50 -0.01 -9.28
C GLU A 98 -0.88 0.67 -9.25
N HIS A 99 -1.20 1.35 -8.15
CA HIS A 99 -2.42 2.12 -8.02
C HIS A 99 -2.47 3.33 -8.98
N GLU A 100 -1.36 4.05 -9.18
CA GLU A 100 -1.27 5.11 -10.21
C GLU A 100 -1.58 4.56 -11.60
N LYS A 101 -0.96 3.45 -11.98
CA LYS A 101 -1.20 2.79 -13.27
C LYS A 101 -2.64 2.31 -13.41
N ALA A 102 -3.23 1.77 -12.34
CA ALA A 102 -4.62 1.36 -12.34
C ALA A 102 -5.55 2.57 -12.53
N ALA A 103 -5.27 3.70 -11.87
CA ALA A 103 -6.01 4.93 -12.06
C ALA A 103 -5.95 5.41 -13.52
N GLU A 104 -4.77 5.44 -14.14
CA GLU A 104 -4.61 5.80 -15.55
C GLU A 104 -5.40 4.89 -16.49
N ASN A 105 -5.44 3.57 -16.21
CA ASN A 105 -6.22 2.63 -17.01
C ASN A 105 -7.72 2.89 -16.88
N HIS A 106 -8.20 3.16 -15.67
CA HIS A 106 -9.59 3.53 -15.43
C HIS A 106 -9.96 4.86 -16.11
N GLU A 107 -9.09 5.86 -16.09
CA GLU A 107 -9.30 7.12 -16.83
C GLU A 107 -9.40 6.92 -18.34
N LYS A 108 -8.65 5.96 -18.91
CA LYS A 108 -8.77 5.60 -20.33
C LYS A 108 -10.11 4.94 -20.63
N MET A 109 -10.59 4.04 -19.75
CA MET A 109 -11.88 3.35 -19.91
C MET A 109 -13.09 4.28 -19.68
N ALA A 110 -12.90 5.37 -18.94
CA ALA A 110 -13.92 6.39 -18.74
C ALA A 110 -14.15 7.30 -19.95
N LYS A 111 -13.22 7.35 -20.92
CA LYS A 111 -13.36 8.19 -22.11
C LYS A 111 -14.28 7.51 -23.12
N PRO A 112 -15.22 8.24 -23.75
CA PRO A 112 -15.98 7.71 -24.87
C PRO A 112 -15.02 7.31 -26.01
N LYS A 113 -15.33 6.20 -26.69
CA LYS A 113 -14.61 5.76 -27.89
C LYS A 113 -14.91 6.65 -29.09
#